data_AF-A0A1M3I925-F1
#
_entry.id   AF-A0A1M3I925-F1
#
_cell.length_a   1.000
_cell.length_b   1.000
_cell.length_c   1.000
_cell.angle_alpha   90.00
_cell.angle_beta   90.00
_cell.angle_gamma   90.00
#
_symmetry.space_group_name_H-M   'P 1'
#
loop_
_entity.id
_entity.type
_entity.pdbx_description
1 polymer ?
#
loop_
_entity_poly.entity_id
_entity_poly.type
_entity_poly.pdbx_seq_one_letter_code
_entity_poly.pdbx_strand_id
1 'polypeptide(L)'
;MSALLALMFVAAPAAAVAENDIVVIAQRFSGLSASVERDGAGRYHCSLNGTSGSLKLDGQLCKAATKCVRKGAADSAAVKTCIEAAKPKLLADFKRSYQAQP
;
A
#
# COMPACT_ATOMS: atom_id res chain seq x y z
N MET A 1 -3.34 -8.54 56.22
CA MET A 1 -2.80 -7.33 55.55
C MET A 1 -2.73 -7.65 54.07
N SER A 2 -3.75 -7.30 53.28
CA SER A 2 -3.80 -7.60 51.85
C SER A 2 -3.40 -6.36 51.06
N ALA A 3 -2.22 -6.42 50.42
CA ALA A 3 -1.77 -5.38 49.50
C ALA A 3 -2.43 -5.64 48.14
N LEU A 4 -3.40 -4.80 47.76
CA LEU A 4 -3.92 -4.73 46.40
C LEU A 4 -2.86 -4.11 45.49
N LEU A 5 -2.28 -4.92 44.61
CA LEU A 5 -1.56 -4.44 43.43
C LEU A 5 -2.59 -3.87 42.44
N ALA A 6 -2.59 -2.56 42.26
CA ALA A 6 -3.31 -1.92 41.16
C ALA A 6 -2.50 -2.07 39.86
N LEU A 7 -2.96 -2.94 38.95
CA LEU A 7 -2.48 -2.94 37.57
C LEU A 7 -2.99 -1.67 36.89
N MET A 8 -2.11 -0.68 36.70
CA MET A 8 -2.35 0.41 35.77
C MET A 8 -2.09 -0.10 34.35
N PHE A 9 -3.16 -0.51 33.65
CA PHE A 9 -3.13 -0.66 32.20
C PHE A 9 -3.04 0.75 31.59
N VAL A 10 -1.84 1.17 31.18
CA VAL A 10 -1.67 2.28 30.25
C VAL A 10 -2.25 1.84 28.91
N ALA A 11 -3.48 2.29 28.62
CA ALA A 11 -4.04 2.22 27.28
C ALA A 11 -3.34 3.28 26.42
N ALA A 12 -2.35 2.86 25.63
CA ALA A 12 -1.81 3.71 24.58
C ALA A 12 -2.96 4.11 23.62
N PRO A 13 -3.06 5.38 23.20
CA PRO A 13 -4.16 5.81 22.34
C PRO A 13 -4.09 5.09 21.00
N ALA A 14 -5.14 4.34 20.65
CA ALA A 14 -5.26 3.58 19.41
C ALA A 14 -5.04 4.44 18.15
N ALA A 15 -5.37 5.74 18.22
CA ALA A 15 -5.11 6.68 17.14
C ALA A 15 -3.61 6.90 16.88
N ALA A 16 -2.78 6.94 17.93
CA ALA A 16 -1.34 7.14 17.77
C ALA A 16 -0.65 5.91 17.17
N VAL A 17 -1.10 4.70 17.50
CA VAL A 17 -0.55 3.47 16.89
C VAL A 17 -0.95 3.36 15.42
N ALA A 18 -2.20 3.69 15.09
CA ALA A 18 -2.70 3.70 13.71
C ALA A 18 -1.98 4.72 12.83
N GLU A 19 -1.66 5.91 13.35
CA GLU A 19 -0.90 6.92 12.61
C GLU A 19 0.55 6.46 12.33
N ASN A 20 1.21 5.84 13.31
CA ASN A 20 2.54 5.25 13.11
C ASN A 20 2.52 4.15 12.04
N ASP A 21 1.51 3.28 12.07
CA ASP A 21 1.34 2.23 11.05
C ASP A 21 1.14 2.82 9.65
N ILE A 22 0.30 3.85 9.51
CA ILE A 22 0.09 4.55 8.24
C ILE A 22 1.42 5.12 7.72
N VAL A 23 2.23 5.74 8.57
CA VAL A 23 3.53 6.31 8.19
C VAL A 23 4.48 5.22 7.68
N VAL A 24 4.59 4.09 8.39
CA VAL A 24 5.44 2.97 7.96
C VAL A 24 4.95 2.36 6.64
N ILE A 25 3.64 2.14 6.50
CA ILE A 25 3.04 1.62 5.26
C ILE A 25 3.30 2.58 4.10
N ALA A 26 3.10 3.89 4.32
CA ALA A 26 3.33 4.93 3.31
C ALA A 26 4.79 4.98 2.87
N GLN A 27 5.72 4.91 3.83
CA GLN A 27 7.15 4.92 3.56
C GLN A 27 7.56 3.70 2.72
N ARG A 28 7.12 2.50 3.10
CA ARG A 28 7.37 1.28 2.33
C ARG A 28 6.77 1.38 0.93
N PHE A 29 5.52 1.82 0.82
CA PHE A 29 4.82 1.98 -0.45
C PHE A 29 5.55 2.91 -1.43
N SER A 30 6.13 4.01 -0.94
CA SER A 30 6.86 4.97 -1.77
C SER A 30 8.02 4.32 -2.55
N GLY A 31 8.70 3.35 -1.93
CA GLY A 31 9.81 2.61 -2.53
C GLY A 31 9.40 1.42 -3.40
N LEU A 32 8.11 1.10 -3.49
CA LEU A 32 7.66 -0.03 -4.29
C LEU A 32 7.70 0.28 -5.78
N SER A 33 8.07 -0.71 -6.58
CA SER A 33 7.88 -0.74 -8.01
C SER A 33 6.98 -1.91 -8.39
N ALA A 34 6.22 -1.73 -9.47
CA ALA A 34 5.41 -2.79 -10.04
C ALA A 34 5.87 -3.05 -11.48
N SER A 35 5.97 -4.32 -11.82
CA SER A 35 6.17 -4.81 -13.18
C SER A 35 4.92 -5.57 -13.59
N VAL A 36 4.56 -5.46 -14.87
CA VAL A 36 3.42 -6.19 -15.44
C VAL A 36 3.85 -6.87 -16.71
N GLU A 37 3.62 -8.17 -16.75
CA GLU A 37 3.87 -9.01 -17.91
C GLU A 37 2.54 -9.51 -18.47
N ARG A 38 2.52 -9.80 -19.76
CA ARG A 38 1.37 -10.42 -20.41
C ARG A 38 1.78 -11.80 -20.89
N ASP A 39 1.12 -12.84 -20.41
CA ASP A 39 1.42 -14.22 -20.80
C ASP A 39 0.92 -14.54 -22.23
N GLY A 40 1.29 -15.73 -22.73
CA GLY A 40 0.87 -16.20 -24.06
C GLY A 40 -0.64 -16.40 -24.23
N ALA A 41 -1.40 -16.48 -23.13
CA ALA A 41 -2.87 -16.51 -23.14
C ALA A 41 -3.47 -15.09 -23.07
N GLY A 42 -2.63 -14.05 -23.03
CA GLY A 42 -3.03 -12.66 -22.98
C GLY A 42 -3.42 -12.15 -21.59
N ARG A 43 -3.17 -12.91 -20.52
CA ARG A 43 -3.46 -12.53 -19.13
C ARG A 43 -2.34 -11.67 -18.58
N TYR A 44 -2.70 -10.71 -17.74
CA TYR A 44 -1.74 -9.83 -17.08
C TYR A 44 -1.28 -10.44 -15.75
N HIS A 45 0.03 -10.49 -15.55
CA HIS A 45 0.67 -10.89 -14.30
C HIS A 45 1.40 -9.69 -13.73
N CYS A 46 1.14 -9.36 -12.47
CA CYS A 46 1.82 -8.26 -11.79
C CYS A 46 2.76 -8.81 -10.74
N SER A 47 3.97 -8.24 -10.68
CA SER A 47 4.95 -8.52 -9.64
C SER A 47 5.41 -7.22 -9.00
N LEU A 48 5.56 -7.23 -7.68
CA LEU A 48 6.09 -6.12 -6.89
C LEU A 48 7.51 -6.47 -6.40
N ASN A 49 8.38 -5.46 -6.28
CA ASN A 49 9.71 -5.62 -5.69
C ASN A 49 9.71 -5.74 -4.15
N GLY A 50 8.53 -5.76 -3.53
CA GLY A 50 8.33 -5.80 -2.09
C GLY A 50 6.86 -5.64 -1.72
N THR A 51 6.59 -5.38 -0.45
CA THR A 51 5.23 -5.14 0.07
C THR A 51 5.20 -3.85 0.90
N SER A 52 4.08 -3.13 0.85
CA SER A 52 3.83 -2.01 1.76
C SER A 52 3.49 -2.48 3.17
N GLY A 53 3.16 -3.77 3.34
CA GLY A 53 2.52 -4.32 4.53
C GLY A 53 0.99 -4.27 4.46
N SER A 54 0.41 -3.71 3.39
CA SER A 54 -1.03 -3.69 3.14
C SER A 54 -1.39 -4.38 1.84
N LEU A 55 -2.02 -5.56 1.92
CA LEU A 55 -2.50 -6.31 0.75
C LEU A 55 -3.43 -5.48 -0.15
N LYS A 56 -4.23 -4.61 0.46
CA LYS A 56 -5.15 -3.71 -0.26
C LYS A 56 -4.38 -2.70 -1.10
N LEU A 57 -3.38 -2.04 -0.51
CA LEU A 57 -2.58 -1.03 -1.20
C LEU A 57 -1.68 -1.64 -2.27
N ASP A 58 -1.07 -2.80 -1.98
CA ASP A 58 -0.25 -3.57 -2.92
C ASP A 58 -1.08 -4.02 -4.14
N GLY A 59 -2.28 -4.55 -3.90
CA GLY A 59 -3.21 -4.92 -4.98
C GLY A 59 -3.68 -3.72 -5.82
N GLN A 60 -3.88 -2.56 -5.19
CA GLN A 60 -4.20 -1.32 -5.90
C GLN A 60 -3.05 -0.85 -6.80
N LEU A 61 -1.80 -0.99 -6.35
CA LEU A 61 -0.62 -0.70 -7.16
C LEU A 61 -0.56 -1.61 -8.39
N CYS A 62 -0.76 -2.91 -8.21
CA CYS A 62 -0.81 -3.87 -9.32
C CYS A 62 -1.93 -3.58 -10.33
N LYS A 63 -3.10 -3.17 -9.83
CA LYS A 63 -4.22 -2.77 -10.70
C LYS A 63 -3.89 -1.50 -11.49
N ALA A 64 -3.23 -0.52 -10.87
CA ALA A 64 -2.77 0.69 -11.54
C ALA A 64 -1.71 0.37 -12.61
N ALA A 65 -0.72 -0.44 -12.29
CA ALA A 65 0.31 -0.90 -13.23
C ALA A 65 -0.31 -1.62 -14.45
N THR A 66 -1.27 -2.52 -14.21
CA THR A 66 -1.99 -3.22 -15.28
C THR A 66 -2.78 -2.25 -16.16
N LYS A 67 -3.40 -1.22 -15.55
CA LYS A 67 -4.11 -0.17 -16.28
C LYS A 67 -3.15 0.68 -17.14
N CYS A 68 -1.93 0.92 -16.67
CA CYS A 68 -0.89 1.62 -17.44
C CYS A 68 -0.53 0.86 -18.71
N VAL A 69 -0.26 -0.45 -18.60
CA VAL A 69 0.02 -1.30 -19.77
C VAL A 69 -1.17 -1.35 -20.72
N ARG A 70 -2.39 -1.55 -20.20
CA ARG A 70 -3.62 -1.56 -21.01
C ARG A 70 -3.89 -0.26 -21.77
N LYS A 71 -3.35 0.87 -21.30
CA LYS A 71 -3.48 2.19 -21.93
C LYS A 71 -2.40 2.47 -22.99
N GLY A 72 -1.50 1.52 -23.24
CA GLY A 72 -0.47 1.65 -24.27
C GLY A 72 0.89 2.14 -23.76
N ALA A 73 1.17 2.05 -22.46
CA ALA A 73 2.55 2.18 -21.99
C ALA A 73 3.39 1.04 -22.60
N ALA A 74 4.19 1.38 -23.62
CA ALA A 74 4.81 0.41 -24.52
C ALA A 74 6.18 -0.09 -24.06
N ASP A 75 6.87 0.68 -23.21
CA ASP A 75 8.17 0.33 -22.65
C ASP A 75 8.17 0.45 -21.12
N SER A 76 9.21 -0.10 -20.49
CA SER A 76 9.36 -0.13 -19.04
C SER A 76 9.40 1.27 -18.40
N ALA A 77 9.92 2.28 -19.11
CA ALA A 77 10.00 3.65 -18.60
C ALA A 77 8.62 4.33 -18.62
N ALA A 78 7.83 4.11 -19.68
CA ALA A 78 6.45 4.58 -19.77
C ALA A 78 5.56 3.94 -18.70
N VAL A 79 5.72 2.62 -18.47
CA VAL A 79 5.00 1.91 -17.40
C VAL A 79 5.39 2.46 -16.03
N LYS A 80 6.68 2.62 -15.75
CA LYS A 80 7.18 3.21 -14.50
C LYS A 80 6.61 4.60 -14.27
N THR A 81 6.68 5.48 -15.27
CA THR A 81 6.19 6.86 -15.17
C THR A 81 4.69 6.91 -14.87
N CYS A 82 3.90 6.07 -15.53
CA CYS A 82 2.46 5.98 -15.28
C CYS A 82 2.16 5.46 -13.86
N ILE A 83 2.93 4.51 -13.35
CA ILE A 83 2.79 4.00 -11.97
C ILE A 83 3.15 5.09 -10.96
N GLU A 84 4.28 5.78 -11.13
CA GLU A 84 4.69 6.87 -10.24
C GLU A 84 3.65 7.99 -10.20
N ALA A 85 3.03 8.33 -11.33
CA ALA A 85 1.94 9.30 -11.37
C ALA A 85 0.67 8.82 -10.62
N ALA A 86 0.44 7.52 -10.53
CA ALA A 86 -0.72 6.96 -9.84
C ALA A 86 -0.53 6.88 -8.31
N LYS A 87 0.71 6.68 -7.84
CA LYS A 87 1.03 6.45 -6.42
C LYS A 87 0.47 7.49 -5.45
N PRO A 88 0.55 8.81 -5.69
CA PRO A 88 0.04 9.81 -4.74
C PRO A 88 -1.46 9.63 -4.46
N LYS A 89 -2.24 9.34 -5.51
CA LYS A 89 -3.68 9.11 -5.39
C LYS A 89 -3.98 7.83 -4.63
N LEU A 90 -3.27 6.74 -4.94
CA LEU A 90 -3.44 5.46 -4.24
C LEU A 90 -3.16 5.61 -2.75
N LEU A 91 -2.09 6.31 -2.39
CA LEU A 91 -1.74 6.54 -0.99
C LEU A 91 -2.77 7.43 -0.27
N ALA A 92 -3.26 8.48 -0.93
CA ALA A 92 -4.30 9.34 -0.36
C ALA A 92 -5.62 8.59 -0.11
N ASP A 93 -6.05 7.76 -1.07
CA ASP A 93 -7.25 6.94 -0.93
C ASP A 93 -7.08 5.86 0.14
N PHE A 94 -5.88 5.27 0.26
CA PHE A 94 -5.54 4.33 1.33
C PHE A 94 -5.66 4.99 2.71
N LYS A 95 -4.99 6.13 2.93
CA LYS A 95 -5.01 6.88 4.20
C LYS A 95 -6.44 7.19 4.64
N ARG A 96 -7.26 7.73 3.73
CA ARG A 96 -8.68 8.01 3.99
C ARG A 96 -9.44 6.76 4.42
N SER A 97 -9.19 5.63 3.75
CA SER A 97 -9.88 4.37 4.08
C SER A 97 -9.40 3.72 5.37
N TYR A 98 -8.13 3.88 5.73
CA TYR A 98 -7.54 3.32 6.95
C TYR A 98 -8.02 4.07 8.19
N GLN A 99 -8.09 5.40 8.11
CA GLN A 99 -8.62 6.26 9.18
C GLN A 99 -10.13 6.06 9.42
N ALA A 100 -10.85 5.51 8.45
CA ALA A 100 -12.28 5.21 8.54
C ALA A 100 -12.56 3.78 9.05
N GLN A 101 -11.53 3.00 9.37
CA GLN A 101 -11.70 1.68 9.98
C GLN A 101 -12.09 1.83 11.46
N PRO A 102 -13.10 1.07 11.94
CA PRO A 102 -13.55 1.11 13.32
C PRO A 102 -12.52 0.52 14.29
#